data_AF-A0A2P2LEX8-F1
#
_entry.id   AF-A0A2P2LEX8-F1
#
_cell.length_a   1.000
_cell.length_b   1.000
_cell.length_c   1.000
_cell.angle_alpha   90.00
_cell.angle_beta   90.00
_cell.angle_gamma   90.00
#
_symmetry.space_group_name_H-M   'P 1'
#
loop_
_entity.id
_entity.type
_entity.pdbx_description
1 polymer ?
#
loop_
_entity_poly.entity_id
_entity_poly.type
_entity_poly.pdbx_seq_one_letter_code
_entity_poly.pdbx_strand_id
1 'polypeptide(L)'
;MEIELGNTPFGMDFHPSDDLVAAALITGHFHLYRYGADSTPPQRLLEIHAHSDSCRAVRFINGGQAIVTASSDRSILATDVQTGSPIARLQDAHE
;
A
#
# COMPACT_ATOMS: atom_id res chain seq x y z
N MET A 1 -8.64 -16.70 -7.70
CA MET A 1 -7.64 -16.29 -6.68
C MET A 1 -8.26 -15.14 -5.91
N GLU A 2 -8.21 -15.18 -4.58
CA GLU A 2 -8.85 -14.18 -3.72
C GLU A 2 -7.84 -13.69 -2.68
N ILE A 3 -7.86 -12.38 -2.39
CA ILE A 3 -7.08 -11.75 -1.33
C ILE A 3 -8.06 -11.29 -0.24
N GLU A 4 -7.98 -11.89 0.93
CA GLU A 4 -8.71 -11.40 2.10
C GLU A 4 -7.92 -10.27 2.78
N LEU A 5 -8.46 -9.05 2.73
CA LEU A 5 -7.84 -7.86 3.33
C LEU A 5 -8.22 -7.67 4.80
N GLY A 6 -9.29 -8.34 5.28
CA GLY A 6 -9.82 -8.21 6.64
C GLY A 6 -10.52 -6.88 6.95
N ASN A 7 -10.35 -5.85 6.11
CA ASN A 7 -10.96 -4.53 6.26
C ASN A 7 -11.27 -3.92 4.88
N THR A 8 -12.08 -2.85 4.88
CA THR A 8 -12.52 -2.16 3.67
C THR A 8 -11.35 -1.49 2.95
N PRO A 9 -11.10 -1.82 1.66
CA PRO A 9 -10.13 -1.10 0.85
C PRO A 9 -10.72 0.21 0.30
N PHE A 10 -9.87 1.23 0.18
CA PHE A 10 -10.20 2.50 -0.49
C PHE A 10 -9.51 2.66 -1.84
N GLY A 11 -8.32 2.08 -1.99
CA GLY A 11 -7.55 2.19 -3.22
C GLY A 11 -6.64 0.99 -3.38
N MET A 12 -6.30 0.70 -4.63
CA MET A 12 -5.30 -0.29 -4.97
C MET A 12 -4.46 0.20 -6.15
N ASP A 13 -3.29 -0.39 -6.30
CA ASP A 13 -2.42 -0.14 -7.44
C ASP A 13 -1.58 -1.39 -7.73
N PHE A 14 -1.32 -1.64 -9.01
CA PHE A 14 -0.46 -2.75 -9.45
C PHE A 14 0.94 -2.24 -9.70
N HIS A 15 1.94 -3.03 -9.30
CA HIS A 15 3.32 -2.70 -9.60
C HIS A 15 3.55 -2.71 -11.12
N PRO A 16 4.39 -1.80 -11.66
CA PRO A 16 4.48 -1.58 -13.11
C PRO A 16 5.09 -2.75 -13.92
N SER A 17 5.82 -3.66 -13.28
CA SER A 17 6.49 -4.80 -13.94
C SER A 17 6.32 -6.14 -13.24
N ASP A 18 6.43 -6.16 -11.91
CA ASP A 18 6.33 -7.37 -11.10
C ASP A 18 4.89 -7.71 -10.72
N ASP A 19 4.63 -8.98 -10.40
CA ASP A 19 3.31 -9.48 -9.93
C ASP A 19 3.01 -9.06 -8.48
N LEU A 20 2.95 -7.75 -8.24
CA LEU A 20 2.64 -7.16 -6.94
C LEU A 20 1.42 -6.25 -7.03
N VAL A 21 0.62 -6.26 -5.97
CA VAL A 21 -0.52 -5.36 -5.81
C VAL A 21 -0.51 -4.77 -4.41
N ALA A 22 -0.68 -3.46 -4.32
CA ALA A 22 -0.82 -2.75 -3.06
C ALA A 22 -2.29 -2.37 -2.83
N ALA A 23 -2.76 -2.43 -1.58
CA ALA A 23 -4.12 -2.05 -1.20
C ALA A 23 -4.10 -1.15 0.04
N ALA A 24 -4.75 0.01 -0.04
CA ALA A 24 -4.94 0.97 1.05
C ALA A 24 -6.26 0.68 1.78
N LEU A 25 -6.24 0.71 3.11
CA LEU A 25 -7.36 0.27 3.95
C LEU A 25 -7.91 1.39 4.83
N ILE A 26 -9.18 1.23 5.23
CA ILE A 26 -9.88 2.14 6.15
C ILE A 26 -9.22 2.30 7.51
N THR A 27 -8.39 1.34 7.92
CA THR A 27 -7.70 1.33 9.21
C THR A 27 -6.39 2.12 9.21
N GLY A 28 -6.07 2.83 8.11
CA GLY A 28 -4.79 3.53 7.96
C GLY A 28 -3.63 2.64 7.53
N HIS A 29 -3.88 1.35 7.34
CA HIS A 29 -2.91 0.42 6.81
C HIS A 29 -2.84 0.48 5.27
N PHE A 30 -1.71 0.06 4.72
CA PHE A 30 -1.68 -0.54 3.40
C PHE A 30 -1.04 -1.92 3.47
N HIS A 31 -1.49 -2.83 2.60
CA HIS A 31 -0.89 -4.15 2.42
C HIS A 31 -0.23 -4.24 1.05
N LEU A 32 0.83 -5.03 0.95
CA LEU A 32 1.46 -5.41 -0.32
C LEU A 32 1.35 -6.93 -0.47
N TYR A 33 0.84 -7.38 -1.61
CA TYR A 33 0.73 -8.81 -1.93
C TYR A 33 1.49 -9.14 -3.21
N ARG A 34 2.08 -10.33 -3.24
CA ARG A 34 2.47 -11.00 -4.48
C ARG A 34 1.34 -11.91 -4.93
N TYR A 35 1.02 -11.87 -6.22
CA TYR A 35 0.06 -12.78 -6.85
C TYR A 35 0.74 -13.57 -7.98
N GLY A 36 0.05 -14.56 -8.55
CA GLY A 36 0.56 -15.37 -9.65
C GLY A 36 -0.56 -16.04 -10.44
N ALA A 37 -0.24 -16.67 -11.57
CA ALA A 37 -1.25 -17.33 -12.40
C ALA A 37 -1.59 -18.76 -11.95
N ASP A 38 -0.67 -19.46 -11.26
CA ASP A 38 -0.66 -20.92 -11.16
C ASP A 38 -1.30 -21.50 -9.90
N SER A 39 -2.55 -21.10 -9.59
CA SER A 39 -3.29 -21.55 -8.38
C SER A 39 -2.58 -21.31 -7.04
N THR A 40 -1.42 -20.65 -7.03
CA THR A 40 -0.69 -20.28 -5.83
C THR A 40 -1.47 -19.17 -5.11
N PRO A 41 -1.80 -19.34 -3.82
CA PRO A 41 -2.51 -18.29 -3.10
C PRO A 41 -1.66 -17.02 -3.05
N PRO A 42 -2.28 -15.83 -3.07
CA PRO A 42 -1.56 -14.58 -2.90
C PRO A 42 -0.80 -14.57 -1.58
N GLN A 43 0.43 -14.08 -1.61
CA GLN A 43 1.27 -13.96 -0.43
C GLN A 43 1.32 -12.51 0.02
N ARG A 44 0.92 -12.23 1.27
CA ARG A 44 1.15 -10.90 1.87
C ARG A 44 2.64 -10.74 2.13
N LEU A 45 3.25 -9.74 1.51
CA LEU A 45 4.65 -9.37 1.69
C LEU A 45 4.80 -8.31 2.77
N LEU A 46 3.93 -7.30 2.77
CA LEU A 46 3.94 -6.21 3.76
C LEU A 46 2.55 -5.95 4.32
N GLU A 47 2.53 -5.51 5.57
CA GLU A 47 1.39 -4.96 6.29
C GLU A 47 1.91 -3.76 7.10
N ILE A 48 1.61 -2.56 6.64
CA ILE A 48 2.20 -1.33 7.19
C ILE A 48 1.10 -0.43 7.70
N HIS A 49 1.15 -0.09 8.99
CA HIS A 49 0.31 0.96 9.58
C HIS A 49 0.87 2.33 9.23
N ALA A 50 0.52 2.83 8.05
CA ALA A 50 1.06 4.07 7.51
C ALA A 50 0.42 5.32 8.13
N HIS A 51 -0.82 5.25 8.57
CA HIS A 51 -1.63 6.42 8.91
C HIS A 51 -2.49 6.19 10.15
N SER A 52 -2.75 7.25 10.91
CA SER A 52 -3.61 7.19 12.10
C SER A 52 -5.11 7.24 11.79
N ASP A 53 -5.46 7.51 10.53
CA ASP A 53 -6.81 7.48 9.96
C ASP A 53 -6.76 6.84 8.56
N SER A 54 -7.92 6.63 7.94
CA SER A 54 -8.12 5.95 6.66
C SER A 54 -7.03 6.25 5.62
N CYS A 55 -6.33 5.20 5.19
CA CYS A 55 -5.43 5.27 4.06
C CYS A 55 -6.31 5.24 2.80
N ARG A 56 -6.40 6.37 2.10
CA ARG A 56 -7.35 6.58 1.00
C ARG A 56 -6.75 6.34 -0.37
N ALA A 57 -5.43 6.43 -0.48
CA ALA A 57 -4.72 6.20 -1.73
C ALA A 57 -3.43 5.44 -1.46
N VAL A 58 -3.04 4.62 -2.45
CA VAL A 58 -1.75 3.93 -2.52
C VAL A 58 -1.31 3.91 -3.98
N ARG A 59 -0.05 4.26 -4.26
CA ARG A 59 0.51 4.26 -5.62
C ARG A 59 1.94 3.78 -5.64
N PHE A 60 2.29 2.94 -6.60
CA PHE A 60 3.68 2.67 -6.92
C PHE A 60 4.29 3.88 -7.64
N ILE A 61 5.52 4.23 -7.27
CA ILE A 61 6.30 5.32 -7.88
C ILE A 61 7.73 4.84 -8.15
N ASN A 62 8.53 5.65 -8.84
CA ASN A 62 9.95 5.38 -9.10
C ASN A 62 10.19 3.98 -9.71
N GLY A 63 9.42 3.63 -10.73
CA GLY A 63 9.51 2.32 -11.37
C GLY A 63 9.09 1.15 -10.47
N GLY A 64 8.35 1.42 -9.39
CA GLY A 64 7.87 0.41 -8.45
C GLY A 64 8.78 0.17 -7.24
N GLN A 65 9.87 0.92 -7.11
CA GLN A 65 10.78 0.80 -5.96
C GLN A 65 10.20 1.40 -4.66
N ALA A 66 9.24 2.32 -4.77
CA ALA A 66 8.59 2.92 -3.63
C ALA A 66 7.07 2.96 -3.82
N ILE A 67 6.36 2.99 -2.69
CA ILE A 67 4.91 3.22 -2.60
C ILE A 67 4.68 4.55 -1.91
N VAL A 68 3.75 5.35 -2.42
CA VAL A 68 3.22 6.54 -1.74
C VAL A 68 1.78 6.29 -1.31
N THR A 69 1.48 6.60 -0.05
CA THR A 69 0.12 6.57 0.51
C THR A 69 -0.31 7.95 0.97
N ALA A 70 -1.62 8.20 0.96
CA ALA A 70 -2.24 9.42 1.47
C ALA A 70 -3.48 9.09 2.32
N SER A 71 -3.74 9.88 3.36
CA SER A 71 -4.78 9.60 4.35
C SER A 71 -5.60 10.81 4.76
N SER A 72 -6.79 10.57 5.32
CA SER A 72 -7.58 11.56 6.07
C SER A 72 -6.81 12.21 7.24
N ASP A 73 -5.76 11.57 7.75
CA ASP A 73 -4.93 12.12 8.83
C ASP A 73 -4.07 13.31 8.37
N ARG A 74 -4.27 13.78 7.13
CA ARG A 74 -3.57 14.88 6.48
C ARG A 74 -2.09 14.60 6.24
N SER A 75 -1.68 13.34 6.23
CA SER A 75 -0.31 12.94 5.92
C SER A 75 -0.17 12.14 4.62
N ILE A 76 1.03 12.22 4.05
CA ILE A 76 1.51 11.41 2.93
C ILE A 76 2.76 10.66 3.40
N LEU A 77 2.86 9.37 3.09
CA LEU A 77 4.01 8.53 3.42
C LEU A 77 4.58 7.87 2.16
N ALA A 78 5.87 8.04 1.92
CA ALA A 78 6.64 7.23 0.99
C ALA A 78 7.27 6.04 1.73
N THR A 79 7.13 4.84 1.20
CA THR A 79 7.61 3.58 1.78
C THR A 79 8.43 2.80 0.75
N ASP A 80 9.56 2.26 1.16
CA ASP A 80 10.40 1.39 0.33
C ASP A 80 9.71 0.03 0.13
N VAL A 81 9.58 -0.42 -1.13
CA VAL A 81 8.82 -1.63 -1.47
C VAL A 81 9.51 -2.91 -1.00
N GLN A 82 10.84 -2.92 -0.96
CA GLN A 82 11.61 -4.12 -0.61
C GLN A 82 11.65 -4.35 0.90
N THR A 83 11.78 -3.28 1.68
CA THR A 83 12.01 -3.35 3.13
C THR A 83 10.78 -2.99 3.95
N GLY A 84 9.78 -2.33 3.35
CA GLY A 84 8.65 -1.73 4.09
C GLY A 84 9.05 -0.54 4.95
N SER A 85 10.28 -0.04 4.84
CA SER A 85 10.77 1.06 5.66
C SER A 85 10.23 2.41 5.17
N PRO A 86 9.92 3.35 6.07
CA PRO A 86 9.54 4.70 5.67
C PRO A 86 10.72 5.42 5.02
N ILE A 87 10.49 6.00 3.85
CA ILE A 87 11.48 6.84 3.13
C ILE A 87 11.31 8.30 3.57
N ALA A 88 10.07 8.81 3.52
CA ALA A 88 9.76 10.19 3.84
C ALA A 88 8.30 10.32 4.25
N ARG A 89 8.01 11.25 5.17
CA ARG A 89 6.65 11.61 5.57
C ARG A 89 6.43 13.11 5.41
N LEU A 90 5.30 13.47 4.84
CA LEU A 90 4.79 14.84 4.84
C LEU A 90 3.55 14.88 5.74
N GLN A 91 3.54 15.80 6.69
CA GLN A 91 2.37 16.11 7.52
C GLN A 91 1.71 17.39 7.03
N ASP A 92 0.45 17.62 7.42
CA ASP A 92 -0.36 18.77 7.02
C ASP A 92 -0.39 18.99 5.49
N ALA A 93 -0.53 17.90 4.75
CA ALA A 93 -0.49 17.87 3.28
C ALA A 93 -1.76 18.43 2.62
N HIS A 94 -2.84 18.59 3.38
CA HIS A 94 -4.11 19.20 2.96
C HIS A 94 -4.94 19.64 4.18
N GLU A 95 -6.00 20.40 3.91
CA GLU A 95 -7.01 20.85 4.89
C GLU A 95 -8.23 19.94 4.93
#